data_AF-A0A4V2UMZ5-F1
#
_entry.id   AF-A0A4V2UMZ5-F1
#
_cell.length_a   1.000
_cell.length_b   1.000
_cell.length_c   1.000
_cell.angle_alpha   90.00
_cell.angle_beta   90.00
_cell.angle_gamma   90.00
#
_symmetry.space_group_name_H-M   'P 1'
#
loop_
_entity.id
_entity.type
_entity.pdbx_description
1 polymer ?
#
loop_
_entity_poly.entity_id
_entity_poly.type
_entity_poly.pdbx_seq_one_letter_code
_entity_poly.pdbx_strand_id
1 'polypeptide(L)'
;MTKDKIYALVAGVVSAMITLASLSGGTFNALFLAFFGPLPLMLAGLGYGIGALSIAAVVGLGLITVIGGPYAAGVYVLFHALPAGITVKLALSRVKCNGAVRWIKAGEILAWLCVIGVVALLGFGLYGHWVQDTFSNAVKVYLDFRFQEIAPNQDAAARARFVSHLAAFFPGLLGGGWIVLVSVNAAAAQALLARGGKSIRPSPAYRDLILPGWFSWPLILAAVGALIGSGEIEYAGRQIVLLLSVAFFFLGLAVIHSLMRRVAFRGVLLALLYVVLVFSGWFSMVVTGIGMIEQWAGLRERFADPKNGQEV
;
A
#
# COMPACT_ATOMS: atom_id res chain seq x y z
N MET A 1 -8.84 23.92 24.35
CA MET A 1 -8.74 22.83 23.36
C MET A 1 -7.95 21.68 24.00
N THR A 2 -8.44 20.44 23.98
CA THR A 2 -7.69 19.30 24.56
C THR A 2 -6.38 19.06 23.77
N LYS A 3 -5.32 18.57 24.41
CA LYS A 3 -4.00 18.35 23.77
C LYS A 3 -4.12 17.51 22.49
N ASP A 4 -5.00 16.52 22.49
CA ASP A 4 -5.26 15.61 21.36
C ASP A 4 -5.76 16.35 20.11
N LYS A 5 -6.58 17.39 20.29
CA LYS A 5 -7.07 18.23 19.19
C LYS A 5 -5.96 19.10 18.58
N ILE A 6 -4.98 19.53 19.38
CA ILE A 6 -3.81 20.26 18.87
C ILE A 6 -2.96 19.33 18.00
N TYR A 7 -2.69 18.10 18.47
CA TYR A 7 -1.94 17.12 17.67
C TYR A 7 -2.66 16.77 16.37
N ALA A 8 -3.99 16.62 16.40
CA ALA A 8 -4.79 16.39 15.20
C ALA A 8 -4.70 17.56 14.21
N LEU A 9 -4.80 18.80 14.68
CA LEU A 9 -4.65 20.00 13.84
C LEU A 9 -3.29 20.02 13.15
N VAL A 10 -2.21 19.84 13.93
CA VAL A 10 -0.84 19.83 13.41
C VAL A 10 -0.65 18.69 12.41
N ALA A 11 -1.16 17.50 12.71
CA ALA A 11 -1.09 16.36 11.79
C ALA A 11 -1.76 16.67 10.44
N GLY A 12 -2.95 17.29 10.46
CA GLY A 12 -3.65 17.70 9.24
C GLY A 12 -2.86 18.71 8.41
N VAL A 13 -2.34 19.75 9.06
CA VAL A 13 -1.51 20.77 8.42
C VAL A 13 -0.25 20.14 7.81
N VAL A 14 0.49 19.33 8.57
CA VAL A 14 1.72 18.69 8.09
C VAL A 14 1.43 17.76 6.91
N SER A 15 0.37 16.96 6.98
CA SER A 15 -0.01 16.07 5.87
C SER A 15 -0.36 16.87 4.60
N ALA A 16 -1.12 17.96 4.72
CA ALA A 16 -1.46 18.82 3.60
C ALA A 16 -0.24 19.55 3.02
N MET A 17 0.67 20.03 3.86
CA MET A 17 1.91 20.67 3.41
C MET A 17 2.82 19.69 2.67
N ILE A 18 2.89 18.43 3.12
CA ILE A 18 3.60 17.37 2.40
C ILE A 18 2.99 17.16 1.00
N THR A 19 1.66 17.12 0.89
CA THR A 19 1.00 16.97 -0.42
C THR A 19 1.19 18.20 -1.32
N LEU A 20 1.12 19.41 -0.77
CA LEU A 20 1.36 20.63 -1.54
C LEU A 20 2.80 20.67 -2.06
N ALA A 21 3.76 20.27 -1.23
CA ALA A 21 5.15 20.16 -1.63
C ALA A 21 5.34 19.12 -2.75
N SER A 22 4.66 17.97 -2.69
CA SER A 22 4.78 16.95 -3.74
C SER A 22 4.18 17.38 -5.08
N LEU A 23 3.18 18.27 -5.06
CA LEU A 23 2.53 18.78 -6.26
C LEU A 23 3.22 20.02 -6.86
N SER A 24 4.09 20.71 -6.12
CA SER A 24 4.76 21.93 -6.61
C SER A 24 5.89 21.68 -7.63
N GLY A 25 6.17 20.41 -7.96
CA GLY A 25 7.14 20.03 -9.00
C GLY A 25 8.61 20.28 -8.66
N GLY A 26 8.91 20.79 -7.47
CA GLY A 26 10.26 21.21 -7.07
C GLY A 26 11.06 20.09 -6.43
N THR A 27 11.93 19.44 -7.21
CA THR A 27 13.00 18.50 -6.81
C THR A 27 12.58 17.07 -6.43
N PHE A 28 13.49 16.12 -6.67
CA PHE A 28 13.38 14.70 -6.28
C PHE A 28 12.94 14.55 -4.81
N ASN A 29 13.42 15.42 -3.91
CA ASN A 29 13.11 15.43 -2.48
C ASN A 29 11.61 15.61 -2.18
N ALA A 30 10.90 16.42 -2.97
CA ALA A 30 9.45 16.59 -2.81
C ALA A 30 8.67 15.29 -3.09
N LEU A 31 9.19 14.45 -3.99
CA LEU A 31 8.62 13.14 -4.28
C LEU A 31 8.83 12.15 -3.11
N PHE A 32 9.99 12.20 -2.42
CA PHE A 32 10.21 11.40 -1.21
C PHE A 32 9.30 11.81 -0.07
N LEU A 33 9.10 13.12 0.12
CA LEU A 33 8.20 13.63 1.15
C LEU A 33 6.76 13.14 0.93
N ALA A 34 6.32 13.06 -0.32
CA ALA A 34 5.00 12.54 -0.69
C ALA A 34 4.72 11.16 -0.07
N PHE A 35 5.75 10.31 0.04
CA PHE A 35 5.61 8.98 0.64
C PHE A 35 5.19 8.99 2.12
N PHE A 36 5.39 10.10 2.81
CA PHE A 36 5.04 10.27 4.23
C PHE A 36 3.76 11.06 4.45
N GLY A 37 3.04 11.44 3.39
CA GLY A 37 1.77 12.17 3.48
C GLY A 37 0.74 11.52 4.43
N PRO A 38 0.55 10.19 4.42
CA PRO A 38 -0.37 9.52 5.35
C PRO A 38 0.13 9.46 6.81
N LEU A 39 1.44 9.54 7.05
CA LEU A 39 2.04 9.31 8.38
C LEU A 39 1.45 10.21 9.47
N PRO A 40 1.35 11.55 9.31
CA PRO A 40 0.79 12.42 10.35
C PRO A 40 -0.67 12.07 10.66
N LEU A 41 -1.47 11.77 9.64
CA LEU A 41 -2.88 11.37 9.80
C LEU A 41 -2.99 10.07 10.59
N MET A 42 -2.16 9.08 10.27
CA MET A 42 -2.12 7.80 10.98
C MET A 42 -1.59 7.94 12.42
N LEU A 43 -0.63 8.85 12.68
CA LEU A 43 -0.19 9.18 14.04
C LEU A 43 -1.33 9.77 14.89
N ALA A 44 -2.09 10.70 14.32
CA ALA A 44 -3.27 11.26 15.00
C ALA A 44 -4.32 10.18 15.26
N GLY A 45 -4.62 9.37 14.24
CA GLY A 45 -5.65 8.34 14.30
C GLY A 45 -5.33 7.17 15.23
N LEU A 46 -4.16 6.54 15.09
CA LEU A 46 -3.77 5.39 15.92
C LEU A 46 -3.42 5.78 17.36
N GLY A 47 -3.04 7.04 17.60
CA GLY A 47 -2.67 7.53 18.92
C GLY A 47 -3.84 8.11 19.72
N TYR A 48 -4.76 8.81 19.05
CA TYR A 48 -5.83 9.56 19.72
C TYR A 48 -7.24 9.20 19.21
N GLY A 49 -7.35 8.21 18.32
CA GLY A 49 -8.61 7.63 17.87
C GLY A 49 -9.17 8.26 16.60
N ILE A 50 -10.29 7.72 16.13
CA ILE A 50 -10.91 8.11 14.85
C ILE A 50 -11.34 9.59 14.83
N GLY A 51 -11.72 10.17 15.97
CA GLY A 51 -12.08 11.58 16.06
C GLY A 51 -10.89 12.50 15.76
N ALA A 52 -9.70 12.19 16.26
CA ALA A 52 -8.49 12.94 15.96
C ALA A 52 -8.09 12.81 14.49
N LEU A 53 -8.23 11.62 13.89
CA LEU A 53 -8.05 11.42 12.47
C LEU A 53 -9.01 12.28 11.64
N SER A 54 -10.30 12.30 11.99
CA SER A 54 -11.29 13.10 11.26
C SER A 54 -10.96 14.60 11.31
N ILE A 55 -10.54 15.12 12.47
CA ILE A 55 -10.09 16.51 12.59
C ILE A 55 -8.87 16.75 11.69
N ALA A 56 -7.85 15.89 11.75
CA ALA A 56 -6.66 16.02 10.93
C ALA A 56 -6.99 15.98 9.42
N ALA A 57 -7.84 15.05 9.01
CA ALA A 57 -8.27 14.89 7.62
C ALA A 57 -9.00 16.14 7.11
N VAL A 58 -9.96 16.67 7.88
CA VAL A 58 -10.74 17.88 7.51
C VAL A 58 -9.86 19.12 7.48
N VAL A 59 -8.98 19.30 8.46
CA VAL A 59 -8.04 20.43 8.51
C VAL A 59 -7.10 20.40 7.31
N GLY A 60 -6.51 19.25 7.02
CA GLY A 60 -5.64 19.09 5.86
C GLY A 60 -6.39 19.30 4.54
N LEU A 61 -7.62 18.78 4.43
CA LEU A 61 -8.49 18.99 3.27
C LEU A 61 -8.81 20.47 3.05
N GLY A 62 -9.16 21.20 4.11
CA GLY A 62 -9.44 22.64 4.03
C GLY A 62 -8.20 23.41 3.56
N LEU A 63 -7.05 23.17 4.18
CA LEU A 63 -5.79 23.84 3.81
C LEU A 63 -5.40 23.58 2.36
N ILE A 64 -5.42 22.31 1.94
CA ILE A 64 -5.02 21.97 0.57
C ILE A 64 -6.02 22.48 -0.48
N THR A 65 -7.32 22.55 -0.14
CA THR A 65 -8.33 23.11 -1.04
C THR A 65 -8.11 24.60 -1.23
N VAL A 66 -7.83 25.34 -0.16
CA VAL A 66 -7.58 26.79 -0.21
C VAL A 66 -6.32 27.13 -1.00
N ILE A 67 -5.24 26.36 -0.84
CA ILE A 67 -3.94 26.67 -1.47
C ILE A 67 -3.78 26.01 -2.85
N GLY A 68 -4.08 24.72 -2.95
CA GLY A 68 -3.83 23.91 -4.15
C GLY A 68 -5.06 23.66 -5.03
N GLY A 69 -6.24 24.13 -4.62
CA GLY A 69 -7.48 23.99 -5.38
C GLY A 69 -8.06 22.56 -5.37
N PRO A 70 -9.13 22.33 -6.15
CA PRO A 70 -9.90 21.08 -6.12
C PRO A 70 -9.11 19.86 -6.60
N TYR A 71 -8.18 20.05 -7.56
CA TYR A 71 -7.31 18.96 -8.02
C TYR A 71 -6.40 18.44 -6.90
N ALA A 72 -5.70 19.35 -6.21
CA ALA A 72 -4.83 18.97 -5.09
C ALA A 72 -5.63 18.34 -3.94
N ALA A 73 -6.82 18.87 -3.65
CA ALA A 73 -7.74 18.27 -2.69
C ALA A 73 -8.12 16.83 -3.04
N GLY A 74 -8.43 16.55 -4.32
CA GLY A 74 -8.69 15.20 -4.82
C GLY A 74 -7.50 14.26 -4.60
N VAL A 75 -6.28 14.70 -4.91
CA VAL A 75 -5.05 13.93 -4.68
C VAL A 75 -4.85 13.64 -3.19
N TYR A 76 -5.02 14.63 -2.31
CA TYR A 76 -4.90 14.44 -0.86
C TYR A 76 -5.90 13.44 -0.31
N VAL A 77 -7.18 13.54 -0.71
CA VAL A 77 -8.20 12.61 -0.25
C VAL A 77 -7.86 11.20 -0.72
N LEU A 78 -7.62 11.02 -2.01
CA LEU A 78 -7.45 9.70 -2.61
C LEU A 78 -6.17 9.00 -2.13
N PHE A 79 -5.04 9.71 -2.13
CA PHE A 79 -3.75 9.10 -1.85
C PHE A 79 -3.37 9.10 -0.38
N HIS A 80 -3.87 10.05 0.44
CA HIS A 80 -3.46 10.18 1.84
C HIS A 80 -4.61 9.99 2.84
N ALA A 81 -5.66 10.81 2.78
CA ALA A 81 -6.68 10.82 3.83
C ALA A 81 -7.56 9.58 3.84
N LEU A 82 -8.01 9.10 2.68
CA LEU A 82 -8.82 7.90 2.52
C LEU A 82 -8.09 6.64 3.02
N PRO A 83 -6.87 6.31 2.56
CA PRO A 83 -6.16 5.13 3.05
C PRO A 83 -5.80 5.24 4.53
N ALA A 84 -5.42 6.42 5.04
CA ALA A 84 -5.22 6.62 6.47
C ALA A 84 -6.52 6.37 7.25
N GLY A 85 -7.63 6.93 6.77
CA GLY A 85 -8.99 6.74 7.26
C GLY A 85 -9.33 5.27 7.48
N ILE A 86 -9.22 4.49 6.41
CA ILE A 86 -9.60 3.08 6.41
C ILE A 86 -8.62 2.25 7.25
N THR A 87 -7.32 2.49 7.12
CA THR A 87 -6.30 1.77 7.90
C THR A 87 -6.50 1.98 9.39
N VAL A 88 -6.69 3.22 9.84
CA VAL A 88 -6.94 3.53 11.25
C VAL A 88 -8.27 2.94 11.71
N LYS A 89 -9.34 3.09 10.93
CA LYS A 89 -10.65 2.52 11.27
C LYS A 89 -10.56 1.02 11.49
N LEU A 90 -9.94 0.28 10.56
CA LEU A 90 -9.78 -1.17 10.68
C LEU A 90 -8.82 -1.53 11.83
N ALA A 91 -7.69 -0.83 11.96
CA ALA A 91 -6.73 -1.06 13.03
C ALA A 91 -7.32 -0.88 14.43
N LEU A 92 -8.26 0.07 14.60
CA LEU A 92 -8.94 0.35 15.86
C LEU A 92 -10.28 -0.38 16.01
N SER A 93 -10.70 -1.16 15.00
CA SER A 93 -11.89 -1.98 15.09
C SER A 93 -11.61 -3.25 15.89
N ARG A 94 -12.61 -3.68 16.66
CA ARG A 94 -12.60 -4.91 17.44
C ARG A 94 -13.69 -5.84 16.94
N VAL A 95 -13.34 -7.11 16.75
CA VAL A 95 -14.24 -8.18 16.33
C VAL A 95 -14.45 -9.17 17.46
N LYS A 96 -15.67 -9.67 17.61
CA LYS A 96 -15.98 -10.76 18.54
C LYS A 96 -15.73 -12.09 17.84
N CYS A 97 -14.88 -12.93 18.40
CA CYS A 97 -14.63 -14.29 17.94
C CYS A 97 -14.67 -15.22 19.16
N ASN A 98 -15.58 -16.21 19.15
CA ASN A 98 -15.75 -17.19 20.23
C ASN A 98 -15.83 -16.55 21.63
N GLY A 99 -16.67 -15.50 21.77
CA GLY A 99 -16.85 -14.77 23.03
C GLY A 99 -15.74 -13.77 23.38
N ALA A 100 -14.57 -13.84 22.74
CA ALA A 100 -13.47 -12.91 22.98
C ALA A 100 -13.49 -11.72 22.01
N VAL A 101 -13.22 -10.52 22.53
CA VAL A 101 -13.05 -9.31 21.71
C VAL A 101 -11.58 -9.18 21.31
N ARG A 102 -11.29 -9.20 20.00
CA ARG A 102 -9.93 -9.14 19.46
C ARG A 102 -9.79 -8.01 18.44
N TRP A 103 -8.59 -7.44 18.32
CA TRP A 103 -8.29 -6.48 17.27
C TRP A 103 -8.27 -7.16 15.90
N ILE A 104 -8.63 -6.42 14.86
CA ILE A 104 -8.45 -6.87 13.49
C ILE A 104 -6.96 -7.13 13.22
N LYS A 105 -6.66 -8.30 12.62
CA LYS A 105 -5.29 -8.74 12.31
C LYS A 105 -4.70 -7.90 11.18
N ALA A 106 -3.38 -7.75 11.15
CA ALA A 106 -2.69 -6.95 10.13
C ALA A 106 -2.95 -7.45 8.70
N GLY A 107 -3.09 -8.76 8.49
CA GLY A 107 -3.37 -9.32 7.17
C GLY A 107 -4.78 -9.01 6.66
N GLU A 108 -5.76 -8.85 7.55
CA GLU A 108 -7.11 -8.41 7.18
C GLU A 108 -7.08 -6.94 6.72
N ILE A 109 -6.34 -6.08 7.44
CA ILE A 109 -6.17 -4.66 7.06
C ILE A 109 -5.50 -4.56 5.69
N LEU A 110 -4.44 -5.34 5.47
CA LEU A 110 -3.72 -5.38 4.19
C LEU A 110 -4.60 -5.89 3.04
N ALA A 111 -5.43 -6.92 3.30
CA ALA A 111 -6.38 -7.43 2.32
C ALA A 111 -7.41 -6.37 1.90
N TRP A 112 -7.98 -5.63 2.86
CA TRP A 112 -8.90 -4.53 2.56
C TRP A 112 -8.23 -3.36 1.84
N LEU A 113 -6.99 -3.03 2.17
CA LEU A 113 -6.20 -2.05 1.42
C LEU A 113 -6.02 -2.45 -0.04
N CYS A 114 -5.76 -3.74 -0.30
CA CYS A 114 -5.69 -4.28 -1.64
C CYS A 114 -7.04 -4.16 -2.37
N VAL A 115 -8.16 -4.49 -1.70
CA VAL A 115 -9.51 -4.32 -2.28
C VAL A 115 -9.78 -2.88 -2.67
N ILE A 116 -9.39 -1.91 -1.83
CA ILE A 116 -9.54 -0.48 -2.16
C ILE A 116 -8.67 -0.11 -3.35
N GLY A 117 -7.44 -0.62 -3.42
CA GLY A 117 -6.58 -0.45 -4.59
C GLY A 117 -7.23 -0.98 -5.86
N VAL A 118 -7.86 -2.16 -5.81
CA VAL A 118 -8.62 -2.72 -6.95
C VAL A 118 -9.82 -1.84 -7.30
N VAL A 119 -10.62 -1.40 -6.33
CA VAL A 119 -11.77 -0.53 -6.57
C VAL A 119 -11.33 0.80 -7.21
N ALA A 120 -10.25 1.41 -6.71
CA ALA A 120 -9.69 2.62 -7.29
C ALA A 120 -9.19 2.39 -8.71
N LEU A 121 -8.45 1.29 -8.95
CA LEU A 121 -7.97 0.90 -10.27
C LEU A 121 -9.13 0.71 -11.26
N LEU A 122 -10.20 0.03 -10.86
CA LEU A 122 -11.40 -0.16 -11.69
C LEU A 122 -12.12 1.17 -11.94
N GLY A 123 -12.23 2.05 -10.94
CA GLY A 123 -12.79 3.39 -11.10
C GLY A 123 -11.99 4.24 -12.09
N PHE A 124 -10.66 4.21 -12.00
CA PHE A 124 -9.78 4.83 -12.99
C PHE A 124 -9.88 4.18 -14.36
N GLY A 125 -10.11 2.86 -14.41
CA GLY A 125 -10.35 2.14 -15.65
C GLY A 125 -11.61 2.60 -16.36
N LEU A 126 -12.71 2.72 -15.63
CA LEU A 126 -13.98 3.25 -16.13
C LEU A 126 -13.84 4.69 -16.62
N TYR A 127 -13.16 5.55 -15.85
CA TYR A 127 -12.88 6.92 -16.27
C TYR A 127 -11.99 6.97 -17.52
N GLY A 128 -10.93 6.17 -17.57
CA GLY A 128 -10.04 6.09 -18.73
C GLY A 128 -10.76 5.63 -19.99
N HIS A 129 -11.64 4.62 -19.87
CA HIS A 129 -12.53 4.19 -20.94
C HIS A 129 -13.46 5.32 -21.42
N TRP A 130 -14.00 6.11 -20.50
CA TRP A 130 -14.87 7.24 -20.85
C TRP A 130 -14.15 8.37 -21.61
N VAL A 131 -12.87 8.62 -21.32
CA VAL A 131 -12.11 9.73 -21.96
C VAL A 131 -11.34 9.30 -23.22
N GLN A 132 -10.89 8.04 -23.31
CA GLN A 132 -9.92 7.58 -24.32
C GLN A 132 -10.30 6.23 -24.96
N ASP A 133 -11.58 5.88 -24.93
CA ASP A 133 -12.22 4.63 -25.40
C ASP A 133 -11.74 3.33 -24.74
N THR A 134 -10.56 3.31 -24.12
CA THR A 134 -10.02 2.18 -23.36
C THR A 134 -9.15 2.68 -22.23
N PHE A 135 -9.07 1.91 -21.14
CA PHE A 135 -8.20 2.26 -20.02
C PHE A 135 -6.73 2.18 -20.43
N SER A 136 -6.36 1.15 -21.19
CA SER A 136 -4.98 0.98 -21.67
C SER A 136 -4.51 2.15 -22.53
N ASN A 137 -5.37 2.70 -23.40
CA ASN A 137 -5.04 3.89 -24.19
C ASN A 137 -4.95 5.15 -23.31
N ALA A 138 -5.85 5.32 -22.34
CA ALA A 138 -5.78 6.45 -21.40
C ALA A 138 -4.44 6.52 -20.67
N VAL A 139 -3.93 5.36 -20.24
CA VAL A 139 -2.63 5.25 -19.58
C VAL A 139 -1.49 5.60 -20.54
N LYS A 140 -1.53 5.13 -21.80
CA LYS A 140 -0.51 5.45 -22.81
C LYS A 140 -0.47 6.95 -23.12
N VAL A 141 -1.63 7.58 -23.32
CA VAL A 141 -1.73 9.02 -23.58
C VAL A 141 -1.19 9.83 -22.41
N TYR A 142 -1.57 9.47 -21.18
CA TYR A 142 -1.05 10.12 -19.97
C TYR A 142 0.48 9.98 -19.86
N LEU A 143 1.01 8.77 -20.04
CA LEU A 143 2.45 8.52 -19.95
C LEU A 143 3.24 9.21 -21.06
N ASP A 144 2.74 9.24 -22.30
CA ASP A 144 3.39 9.96 -23.39
C ASP A 144 3.45 11.46 -23.10
N PHE A 145 2.33 12.05 -22.64
CA PHE A 145 2.28 13.45 -22.22
C PHE A 145 3.33 13.76 -21.13
N ARG A 146 3.38 12.95 -20.06
CA ARG A 146 4.35 13.14 -18.96
C ARG A 146 5.79 12.91 -19.40
N PHE A 147 6.03 11.98 -20.32
CA PHE A 147 7.39 11.72 -20.81
C PHE A 147 7.89 12.85 -21.71
N GLN A 148 7.01 13.45 -22.53
CA GLN A 148 7.36 14.61 -23.36
C GLN A 148 7.80 15.81 -22.50
N GLU A 149 7.17 16.04 -21.35
CA GLU A 149 7.57 17.12 -20.43
C GLU A 149 8.97 16.89 -19.83
N ILE A 150 9.32 15.63 -19.54
CA ILE A 150 10.59 15.28 -18.87
C ILE A 150 11.75 15.14 -19.87
N ALA A 151 11.47 14.63 -21.07
CA ALA A 151 12.47 14.32 -22.08
C ALA A 151 12.00 14.75 -23.48
N PRO A 152 11.86 16.07 -23.74
CA PRO A 152 11.23 16.59 -24.95
C PRO A 152 12.02 16.26 -26.24
N ASN A 153 13.33 16.06 -26.12
CA ASN A 153 14.23 15.85 -27.26
C ASN A 153 14.42 14.37 -27.64
N GLN A 154 13.67 13.45 -27.02
CA GLN A 154 13.77 12.02 -27.34
C GLN A 154 13.07 11.67 -28.65
N ASP A 155 13.64 10.71 -29.38
CA ASP A 155 13.06 10.18 -30.61
C ASP A 155 11.63 9.66 -30.38
N ALA A 156 10.72 10.03 -31.28
CA ALA A 156 9.29 9.74 -31.12
C ALA A 156 9.01 8.23 -31.17
N ALA A 157 9.71 7.48 -32.02
CA ALA A 157 9.52 6.03 -32.13
C ALA A 157 10.08 5.30 -30.90
N ALA A 158 11.25 5.71 -30.41
CA ALA A 158 11.82 5.20 -29.16
C ALA A 158 10.91 5.49 -27.96
N ARG A 159 10.36 6.72 -27.87
CA ARG A 159 9.40 7.11 -26.83
C ARG A 159 8.15 6.26 -26.87
N ALA A 160 7.52 6.11 -28.03
CA ALA A 160 6.29 5.33 -28.17
C ALA A 160 6.48 3.86 -27.76
N ARG A 161 7.63 3.26 -28.10
CA ARG A 161 7.99 1.92 -27.62
C ARG A 161 8.14 1.91 -26.09
N PHE A 162 8.88 2.84 -25.51
CA PHE A 162 9.08 2.92 -24.06
C PHE A 162 7.75 3.08 -23.31
N VAL A 163 6.92 4.04 -23.73
CA VAL A 163 5.58 4.28 -23.16
C VAL A 163 4.72 3.03 -23.23
N SER A 164 4.74 2.30 -24.36
CA SER A 164 3.97 1.06 -24.51
C SER A 164 4.42 -0.03 -23.53
N HIS A 165 5.73 -0.19 -23.32
CA HIS A 165 6.27 -1.14 -22.34
C HIS A 165 5.93 -0.75 -20.91
N LEU A 166 6.06 0.54 -20.56
CA LEU A 166 5.75 1.04 -19.23
C LEU A 166 4.25 0.92 -18.93
N ALA A 167 3.40 1.33 -19.87
CA ALA A 167 1.94 1.28 -19.76
C ALA A 167 1.42 -0.13 -19.45
N ALA A 168 2.08 -1.17 -19.97
CA ALA A 168 1.68 -2.55 -19.77
C ALA A 168 1.62 -3.01 -18.30
N PHE A 169 2.31 -2.31 -17.39
CA PHE A 169 2.33 -2.66 -15.96
C PHE A 169 2.07 -1.46 -15.04
N PHE A 170 2.13 -0.23 -15.58
CA PHE A 170 2.16 1.01 -14.81
C PHE A 170 1.04 1.16 -13.77
N PRO A 171 -0.26 0.99 -14.09
CA PRO A 171 -1.31 1.17 -13.08
C PRO A 171 -1.23 0.17 -11.92
N GLY A 172 -0.81 -1.05 -12.21
CA GLY A 172 -0.72 -2.14 -11.24
C GLY A 172 0.48 -1.92 -10.31
N LEU A 173 1.62 -1.50 -10.88
CA LEU A 173 2.79 -1.09 -10.11
C LEU A 173 2.52 0.15 -9.25
N LEU A 174 1.82 1.15 -9.80
CA LEU A 174 1.44 2.36 -9.07
C LEU A 174 0.53 2.02 -7.88
N GLY A 175 -0.52 1.22 -8.11
CA GLY A 175 -1.43 0.77 -7.06
C GLY A 175 -0.73 -0.13 -6.02
N GLY A 176 0.15 -1.03 -6.47
CA GLY A 176 0.94 -1.87 -5.59
C GLY A 176 1.91 -1.07 -4.71
N GLY A 177 2.62 -0.11 -5.31
CA GLY A 177 3.48 0.83 -4.60
C GLY A 177 2.70 1.66 -3.57
N TRP A 178 1.49 2.10 -3.91
CA TRP A 178 0.60 2.79 -2.98
C TRP A 178 0.21 1.91 -1.78
N ILE A 179 -0.08 0.62 -1.97
CA ILE A 179 -0.36 -0.32 -0.86
C ILE A 179 0.87 -0.47 0.05
N VAL A 180 2.06 -0.63 -0.53
CA VAL A 180 3.32 -0.71 0.23
C VAL A 180 3.52 0.56 1.05
N LEU A 181 3.38 1.72 0.43
CA LEU A 181 3.50 3.04 1.05
C LEU A 181 2.55 3.17 2.25
N VAL A 182 1.26 2.91 2.06
CA VAL A 182 0.25 3.01 3.12
C VAL A 182 0.58 2.05 4.27
N SER A 183 1.00 0.81 3.95
CA SER A 183 1.36 -0.21 4.94
C SER A 183 2.59 0.18 5.75
N VAL A 184 3.62 0.72 5.10
CA VAL A 184 4.85 1.22 5.75
C VAL A 184 4.53 2.41 6.65
N ASN A 185 3.70 3.36 6.21
CA ASN A 185 3.27 4.49 7.03
C ASN A 185 2.50 4.04 8.27
N ALA A 186 1.62 3.05 8.13
CA ALA A 186 0.86 2.50 9.25
C ALA A 186 1.77 1.79 10.26
N ALA A 187 2.74 1.01 9.78
CA ALA A 187 3.72 0.35 10.63
C ALA A 187 4.65 1.35 11.33
N ALA A 188 5.08 2.39 10.63
CA ALA A 188 5.90 3.47 11.20
C ALA A 188 5.13 4.26 12.27
N ALA A 189 3.89 4.67 11.99
CA ALA A 189 3.03 5.35 12.97
C ALA A 189 2.84 4.50 14.23
N GLN A 190 2.50 3.23 14.05
CA GLN A 190 2.30 2.28 15.14
C GLN A 190 3.59 2.09 15.97
N ALA A 191 4.75 1.97 15.32
CA ALA A 191 6.04 1.82 15.99
C ALA A 191 6.43 3.07 16.79
N LEU A 192 6.24 4.26 16.22
CA LEU A 192 6.52 5.54 16.90
C LEU A 192 5.60 5.73 18.12
N LEU A 193 4.32 5.44 17.99
CA LEU A 193 3.35 5.53 19.09
C LEU A 193 3.62 4.50 20.19
N ALA A 194 4.02 3.28 19.82
CA ALA A 194 4.39 2.24 20.78
C ALA A 194 5.63 2.62 21.59
N ARG A 195 6.67 3.18 20.93
CA ARG A 195 7.86 3.72 21.60
C ARG A 195 7.53 4.88 22.54
N GLY A 196 6.56 5.70 22.18
CA GLY A 196 6.09 6.82 22.99
C GLY A 196 5.04 6.47 24.04
N GLY A 197 4.63 5.20 24.19
CA GLY A 197 3.59 4.79 25.14
C GLY A 197 2.19 5.34 24.83
N LYS A 198 1.92 5.78 23.60
CA LYS A 198 0.66 6.43 23.18
C LYS A 198 -0.22 5.57 22.27
N SER A 199 0.13 4.30 22.11
CA SER A 199 -0.61 3.43 21.18
C SER A 199 -1.93 2.94 21.79
N ILE A 200 -3.04 3.14 21.09
CA ILE A 200 -4.37 2.64 21.51
C ILE A 200 -4.44 1.11 21.42
N ARG A 201 -3.80 0.51 20.40
CA ARG A 201 -3.73 -0.94 20.21
C ARG A 201 -2.32 -1.46 20.55
N PRO A 202 -2.17 -2.72 20.97
CA PRO A 202 -0.87 -3.37 20.94
C PRO A 202 -0.33 -3.43 19.51
N SER A 203 0.98 -3.25 19.37
CA SER A 203 1.65 -3.37 18.07
C SER A 203 1.45 -4.78 17.52
N PRO A 204 0.92 -4.94 16.28
CA PRO A 204 0.77 -6.26 15.70
C PRO A 204 2.12 -6.93 15.47
N ALA A 205 2.16 -8.24 15.70
CA ALA A 205 3.31 -9.05 15.33
C ALA A 205 3.30 -9.26 13.81
N TYR A 206 3.94 -8.35 13.06
CA TYR A 206 3.98 -8.41 11.58
C TYR A 206 4.60 -9.69 11.03
N ARG A 207 5.39 -10.41 11.83
CA ARG A 207 5.94 -11.74 11.49
C ARG A 207 4.87 -12.84 11.44
N ASP A 208 3.77 -12.65 12.15
CA ASP A 208 2.63 -13.56 12.22
C ASP A 208 1.51 -13.10 11.27
N LEU A 209 1.89 -12.38 10.21
CA LEU A 209 0.98 -11.98 9.15
C LEU A 209 0.35 -13.23 8.53
N ILE A 210 -0.98 -13.27 8.53
CA ILE A 210 -1.80 -14.28 7.88
C ILE A 210 -2.88 -13.52 7.11
N LEU A 211 -3.01 -13.79 5.82
CA LEU A 211 -4.05 -13.22 4.99
C LEU A 211 -5.36 -13.99 5.20
N PRO A 212 -6.53 -13.32 5.13
CA PRO A 212 -7.79 -14.03 5.25
C PRO A 212 -7.98 -15.00 4.07
N GLY A 213 -8.60 -16.15 4.33
CA GLY A 213 -8.76 -17.22 3.33
C GLY A 213 -9.49 -16.78 2.07
N TRP A 214 -10.36 -15.78 2.16
CA TRP A 214 -11.08 -15.24 1.01
C TRP A 214 -10.18 -14.49 0.02
N PHE A 215 -9.00 -14.00 0.46
CA PHE A 215 -8.16 -13.10 -0.33
C PHE A 215 -7.55 -13.75 -1.57
N SER A 216 -7.39 -15.08 -1.57
CA SER A 216 -6.89 -15.82 -2.74
C SER A 216 -7.85 -15.78 -3.92
N TRP A 217 -9.17 -15.69 -3.68
CA TRP A 217 -10.17 -15.76 -4.75
C TRP A 217 -10.12 -14.56 -5.71
N PRO A 218 -10.08 -13.30 -5.26
CA PRO A 218 -9.88 -12.16 -6.15
C PRO A 218 -8.61 -12.27 -7.01
N LEU A 219 -7.51 -12.78 -6.46
CA LEU A 219 -6.28 -13.00 -7.22
C LEU A 219 -6.47 -14.06 -8.31
N ILE A 220 -7.08 -15.20 -7.98
CA ILE A 220 -7.36 -16.27 -8.94
C ILE A 220 -8.25 -15.75 -10.07
N LEU A 221 -9.34 -15.04 -9.74
CA LEU A 221 -10.24 -14.47 -10.73
C LEU A 221 -9.52 -13.47 -11.66
N ALA A 222 -8.68 -12.60 -11.09
CA ALA A 222 -7.87 -11.67 -11.87
C ALA A 222 -6.85 -12.39 -12.78
N ALA A 223 -6.22 -13.46 -12.28
CA ALA A 223 -5.29 -14.27 -13.06
C ALA A 223 -5.97 -15.01 -14.21
N VAL A 224 -7.18 -15.54 -13.98
CA VAL A 224 -8.01 -16.13 -15.05
C VAL A 224 -8.33 -15.08 -16.12
N GLY A 225 -8.75 -13.88 -15.71
CA GLY A 225 -8.98 -12.76 -16.63
C GLY A 225 -7.71 -12.36 -17.41
N ALA A 226 -6.55 -12.37 -16.76
CA ALA A 226 -5.27 -12.03 -17.38
C ALA A 226 -4.75 -13.07 -18.38
N LEU A 227 -5.13 -14.34 -18.23
CA LEU A 227 -4.64 -15.46 -19.05
C LEU A 227 -5.60 -15.85 -20.18
N ILE A 228 -6.91 -15.80 -19.92
CA ILE A 228 -7.95 -16.27 -20.83
C ILE A 228 -8.75 -15.11 -21.44
N GLY A 229 -8.77 -13.95 -20.78
CA GLY A 229 -9.42 -12.76 -21.30
C GLY A 229 -8.71 -12.18 -22.53
N SER A 230 -9.35 -11.20 -23.15
CA SER A 230 -8.82 -10.45 -24.29
C SER A 230 -9.02 -8.94 -24.11
N GLY A 231 -8.16 -8.13 -24.71
CA GLY A 231 -8.29 -6.67 -24.71
C GLY A 231 -8.28 -6.09 -23.29
N GLU A 232 -9.31 -5.31 -22.93
CA GLU A 232 -9.36 -4.64 -21.62
C GLU A 232 -9.56 -5.61 -20.44
N ILE A 233 -10.15 -6.80 -20.67
CA ILE A 233 -10.29 -7.83 -19.63
C ILE A 233 -8.91 -8.40 -19.27
N GLU A 234 -8.11 -8.71 -20.30
CA GLU A 234 -6.73 -9.18 -20.15
C GLU A 234 -5.88 -8.12 -19.41
N TYR A 235 -5.97 -6.87 -19.87
CA TYR A 235 -5.24 -5.76 -19.27
C TYR A 235 -5.63 -5.53 -17.80
N ALA A 236 -6.93 -5.40 -17.51
CA ALA A 236 -7.41 -5.24 -16.13
C ALA A 236 -7.00 -6.41 -15.23
N GLY A 237 -7.10 -7.65 -15.73
CA GLY A 237 -6.64 -8.84 -15.03
C GLY A 237 -5.17 -8.73 -14.62
N ARG A 238 -4.28 -8.37 -15.56
CA ARG A 238 -2.84 -8.18 -15.29
C ARG A 238 -2.59 -7.11 -14.23
N GLN A 239 -3.29 -5.97 -14.34
CA GLN A 239 -3.13 -4.88 -13.39
C GLN A 239 -3.58 -5.28 -11.97
N ILE A 240 -4.70 -6.00 -11.85
CA ILE A 240 -5.21 -6.48 -10.57
C ILE A 240 -4.28 -7.55 -9.98
N VAL A 241 -3.74 -8.48 -10.80
CA VAL A 241 -2.76 -9.48 -10.33
C VAL A 241 -1.53 -8.80 -9.73
N LEU A 242 -0.94 -7.82 -10.42
CA LEU A 242 0.21 -7.08 -9.90
C LEU A 242 -0.09 -6.41 -8.56
N LEU A 243 -1.25 -5.78 -8.46
CA LEU A 243 -1.67 -5.05 -7.26
C LEU A 243 -1.93 -6.01 -6.08
N LEU A 244 -2.71 -7.08 -6.28
CA LEU A 244 -3.04 -8.05 -5.24
C LEU A 244 -1.83 -8.88 -4.79
N SER A 245 -0.84 -9.07 -5.68
CA SER A 245 0.41 -9.76 -5.36
C SER A 245 1.19 -9.10 -4.24
N VAL A 246 0.98 -7.82 -3.96
CA VAL A 246 1.64 -7.10 -2.85
C VAL A 246 1.33 -7.73 -1.50
N ALA A 247 0.09 -8.16 -1.25
CA ALA A 247 -0.25 -8.81 0.00
C ALA A 247 0.51 -10.14 0.18
N PHE A 248 0.65 -10.91 -0.90
CA PHE A 248 1.44 -12.14 -0.91
C PHE A 248 2.94 -11.85 -0.77
N PHE A 249 3.44 -10.76 -1.34
CA PHE A 249 4.81 -10.29 -1.11
C PHE A 249 5.08 -10.05 0.38
N PHE A 250 4.19 -9.34 1.09
CA PHE A 250 4.31 -9.15 2.54
C PHE A 250 4.25 -10.48 3.32
N LEU A 251 3.41 -11.41 2.88
CA LEU A 251 3.34 -12.74 3.48
C LEU A 251 4.65 -13.52 3.26
N GLY A 252 5.23 -13.47 2.06
CA GLY A 252 6.54 -14.06 1.76
C GLY A 252 7.66 -13.45 2.59
N LEU A 253 7.66 -12.13 2.79
CA LEU A 253 8.59 -11.47 3.71
C LEU A 253 8.43 -12.00 5.14
N ALA A 254 7.20 -12.22 5.62
CA ALA A 254 6.96 -12.79 6.95
C ALA A 254 7.53 -14.21 7.08
N VAL A 255 7.42 -15.04 6.04
CA VAL A 255 8.04 -16.36 5.98
C VAL A 255 9.56 -16.26 6.06
N ILE A 256 10.18 -15.42 5.22
CA ILE A 256 11.64 -15.24 5.21
C ILE A 256 12.12 -14.78 6.59
N HIS A 257 11.48 -13.78 7.19
CA HIS A 257 11.83 -13.32 8.55
C HIS A 257 11.70 -14.43 9.60
N SER A 258 10.71 -15.32 9.46
CA SER A 258 10.55 -16.48 10.36
C SER A 258 11.71 -17.48 10.21
N LEU A 259 12.09 -17.80 8.97
CA LEU A 259 13.19 -18.72 8.65
C LEU A 259 14.56 -18.17 9.09
N MET A 260 14.78 -16.87 8.92
CA MET A 260 16.03 -16.20 9.29
C MET A 260 16.32 -16.19 10.80
N ARG A 261 15.35 -16.55 11.65
CA ARG A 261 15.57 -16.65 13.11
C ARG A 261 16.60 -17.69 13.50
N ARG A 262 16.80 -18.71 12.65
CA ARG A 262 17.71 -19.84 12.91
C ARG A 262 19.15 -19.56 12.45
N VAL A 263 19.41 -18.39 11.86
CA VAL A 263 20.70 -18.05 11.23
C VAL A 263 21.47 -17.06 12.11
N ALA A 264 22.74 -17.37 12.39
CA ALA A 264 23.60 -16.55 13.26
C ALA A 264 23.80 -15.11 12.74
N PHE A 265 23.96 -14.94 11.43
CA PHE A 265 24.22 -13.64 10.77
C PHE A 265 22.97 -12.98 10.17
N ARG A 266 21.81 -13.18 10.80
CA ARG A 266 20.48 -12.70 10.33
C ARG A 266 20.45 -11.25 9.84
N GLY A 267 21.17 -10.33 10.50
CA GLY A 267 21.14 -8.91 10.18
C GLY A 267 21.75 -8.59 8.82
N VAL A 268 22.89 -9.21 8.52
CA VAL A 268 23.60 -9.06 7.24
C VAL A 268 22.76 -9.65 6.10
N LEU A 269 22.18 -10.83 6.33
CA LEU A 269 21.40 -11.52 5.30
C LEU A 269 20.09 -10.78 4.99
N LEU A 270 19.42 -10.22 6.00
CA LEU A 270 18.26 -9.36 5.79
C LEU A 270 18.63 -8.06 5.09
N ALA A 271 19.75 -7.42 5.46
CA ALA A 271 20.22 -6.22 4.78
C ALA A 271 20.48 -6.50 3.29
N LEU A 272 21.17 -7.61 2.97
CA LEU A 272 21.42 -8.04 1.60
C LEU A 272 20.11 -8.34 0.85
N LEU A 273 19.18 -9.06 1.48
CA LEU A 273 17.85 -9.33 0.91
C LEU A 273 17.15 -8.03 0.52
N TYR A 274 17.12 -7.03 1.40
CA TYR A 274 16.46 -5.75 1.10
C TYR A 274 17.16 -4.97 -0.01
N VAL A 275 18.51 -4.97 -0.05
CA VAL A 275 19.25 -4.37 -1.17
C VAL A 275 18.85 -5.05 -2.48
N VAL A 276 18.87 -6.39 -2.53
CA VAL A 276 18.50 -7.16 -3.73
C VAL A 276 17.05 -6.91 -4.14
N LEU A 277 16.11 -6.82 -3.19
CA LEU A 277 14.69 -6.54 -3.48
C LEU A 277 14.47 -5.15 -4.08
N VAL A 278 15.27 -4.15 -3.68
CA VAL A 278 15.18 -2.80 -4.23
C VAL A 278 15.69 -2.76 -5.67
N PHE A 279 16.75 -3.51 -6.00
CA PHE A 279 17.39 -3.46 -7.31
C PHE A 279 16.91 -4.53 -8.30
N SER A 280 16.19 -5.57 -7.86
CA SER A 280 15.75 -6.67 -8.73
C SER A 280 14.29 -7.06 -8.50
N GLY A 281 13.44 -6.71 -9.47
CA GLY A 281 12.03 -7.09 -9.49
C GLY A 281 11.82 -8.62 -9.53
N TRP A 282 12.74 -9.37 -10.12
CA TRP A 282 12.67 -10.84 -10.17
C TRP A 282 12.71 -11.47 -8.76
N PHE A 283 13.50 -10.92 -7.85
CA PHE A 283 13.52 -11.42 -6.46
C PHE A 283 12.20 -11.11 -5.74
N SER A 284 11.59 -9.95 -6.00
CA SER A 284 10.27 -9.64 -5.48
C SER A 284 9.21 -10.64 -5.95
N MET A 285 9.29 -11.14 -7.19
CA MET A 285 8.42 -12.22 -7.67
C MET A 285 8.64 -13.54 -6.91
N VAL A 286 9.89 -13.91 -6.63
CA VAL A 286 10.20 -15.12 -5.84
C VAL A 286 9.62 -14.99 -4.43
N VAL A 287 9.80 -13.85 -3.77
CA VAL A 287 9.23 -13.59 -2.43
C VAL A 287 7.71 -13.66 -2.46
N THR A 288 7.07 -13.07 -3.46
CA THR A 288 5.61 -13.20 -3.67
C THR A 288 5.19 -14.65 -3.82
N GLY A 289 5.92 -15.44 -4.62
CA GLY A 289 5.66 -16.87 -4.81
C GLY A 289 5.73 -17.66 -3.50
N ILE A 290 6.72 -17.37 -2.65
CA ILE A 290 6.80 -17.96 -1.29
C ILE A 290 5.56 -17.63 -0.48
N GLY A 291 5.08 -16.38 -0.53
CA GLY A 291 3.87 -15.97 0.16
C GLY A 291 2.59 -16.64 -0.36
N MET A 292 2.48 -16.82 -1.68
CA MET A 292 1.37 -17.58 -2.27
C MET A 292 1.37 -19.04 -1.79
N ILE A 293 2.55 -19.69 -1.80
CA ILE A 293 2.68 -21.07 -1.30
C ILE A 293 2.33 -21.12 0.19
N GLU A 294 2.81 -20.17 1.00
CA GLU A 294 2.48 -20.10 2.43
C GLU A 294 0.97 -20.05 2.68
N GLN A 295 0.21 -19.30 1.89
CA GLN A 295 -1.23 -19.15 2.07
C GLN A 295 -2.00 -20.48 1.91
N TRP A 296 -1.51 -21.39 1.06
CA TRP A 296 -2.18 -22.68 0.82
C TRP A 296 -1.53 -23.87 1.52
N ALA A 297 -0.20 -23.85 1.69
CA ALA A 297 0.56 -24.98 2.21
C ALA A 297 0.94 -24.86 3.70
N GLY A 298 0.85 -23.66 4.28
CA GLY A 298 1.23 -23.42 5.69
C GLY A 298 2.69 -23.77 5.96
N LEU A 299 3.63 -23.24 5.16
CA LEU A 299 5.06 -23.56 5.28
C LEU A 299 5.58 -23.28 6.69
N ARG A 300 5.19 -22.17 7.31
CA ARG A 300 5.64 -21.82 8.67
C ARG A 300 5.25 -22.85 9.73
N GLU A 301 4.06 -23.44 9.62
CA GLU A 301 3.59 -24.48 10.56
C GLU A 301 4.37 -25.80 10.35
N ARG A 302 4.64 -26.16 9.09
CA ARG A 302 5.41 -27.37 8.75
C ARG A 302 6.88 -27.30 9.15
N PHE A 303 7.46 -26.10 9.09
CA PHE A 303 8.84 -25.88 9.52
C PHE A 303 8.95 -25.51 11.01
N ALA A 304 7.85 -25.37 11.75
CA ALA A 304 7.86 -25.26 13.20
C ALA A 304 8.25 -26.62 13.81
N ASP A 305 9.17 -26.61 14.77
CA ASP A 305 9.68 -27.83 15.40
C ASP A 305 8.57 -28.52 16.22
N PRO A 306 8.29 -29.83 16.02
CA PRO A 306 7.29 -30.57 16.80
C PRO A 306 7.52 -30.54 18.32
N LYS A 307 8.72 -30.18 18.78
CA LYS A 307 9.10 -30.25 20.21
C LYS A 307 8.51 -29.18 21.11
N ASN A 308 7.86 -28.14 20.58
CA ASN A 308 7.22 -27.09 21.40
C ASN A 308 5.69 -27.23 21.51
N GLY A 309 5.11 -28.37 21.09
CA GLY A 309 3.68 -28.66 21.19
C GLY A 309 3.28 -29.44 22.46
N GLN A 310 4.20 -29.66 23.39
CA GLN A 310 3.92 -30.25 24.70
C GLN A 310 4.37 -29.28 25.80
N GLU A 311 3.59 -28.24 26.03
CA GLU A 311 3.46 -27.69 27.38
C GLU A 311 1.97 -27.65 27.71
N VAL A 312 1.68 -28.23 28.87
CA VAL A 312 0.37 -28.51 29.49
C VAL A 312 -0.37 -27.21 29.82
#